data_AF-A0A533VXR8-F1
#
_entry.id   AF-A0A533VXR8-F1
#
_cell.length_a   1.000
_cell.length_b   1.000
_cell.length_c   1.000
_cell.angle_alpha   90.00
_cell.angle_beta   90.00
_cell.angle_gamma   90.00
#
_symmetry.space_group_name_H-M   'P 1'
#
loop_
_entity.id
_entity.type
_entity.pdbx_description
1 polymer ?
#
loop_
_entity_poly.entity_id
_entity_poly.type
_entity_poly.pdbx_seq_one_letter_code
_entity_poly.pdbx_strand_id
1 'polypeptide(L)'
;MDEQKEILRKRFSAEYKKYYLVDLFRRKGFVRKKCENCGKYFWTLNETRKKCDDQPCSPYTFIGNPPTEKKLDFVNTWKTVERFFVARKHASIKRYPVVSRWRPDLFFTVASI
;
A
#
# COMPACT_ATOMS: atom_id res chain seq x y z
N MET A 1 -8.23 5.86 21.71
CA MET A 1 -7.81 5.02 20.57
C MET A 1 -6.83 5.75 19.66
N ASP A 2 -7.10 7.01 19.30
CA ASP A 2 -6.22 7.77 18.40
C ASP A 2 -4.91 8.22 19.05
N GLU A 3 -4.92 8.54 20.34
CA GLU A 3 -3.70 8.87 21.10
C GLU A 3 -2.70 7.70 21.13
N GLN A 4 -3.17 6.48 21.42
CA GLN A 4 -2.34 5.27 21.40
C GLN A 4 -1.75 5.00 20.01
N LYS A 5 -2.54 5.18 18.95
CA LYS A 5 -2.06 5.06 17.57
C LYS A 5 -0.96 6.07 17.27
N GLU A 6 -1.10 7.30 17.75
CA GLU A 6 -0.12 8.35 17.52
C GLU A 6 1.19 8.08 18.26
N ILE A 7 1.11 7.61 19.51
CA ILE A 7 2.28 7.18 20.29
C ILE A 7 3.02 6.05 19.56
N LEU A 8 2.30 5.03 19.09
CA LEU A 8 2.89 3.92 18.35
C LEU A 8 3.51 4.37 17.02
N ARG A 9 2.84 5.25 16.28
CA ARG A 9 3.38 5.83 15.03
C ARG A 9 4.68 6.58 15.27
N LYS A 10 4.74 7.42 16.31
CA LYS A 10 5.96 8.15 16.68
C LYS A 10 7.09 7.19 17.02
N ARG A 11 6.82 6.20 17.86
CA ARG A 11 7.80 5.18 18.26
C ARG A 11 8.31 4.37 17.06
N PHE A 12 7.42 3.81 16.25
CA PHE A 12 7.79 2.97 15.12
C PHE A 12 8.53 3.77 14.04
N SER A 13 8.19 5.05 13.89
CA SER A 13 8.89 5.96 12.99
C SER A 13 10.31 6.31 13.48
N ALA A 14 10.51 6.43 14.79
CA ALA A 14 11.84 6.63 15.38
C ALA A 14 12.69 5.37 15.26
N GLU A 15 12.14 4.22 15.64
CA GLU A 15 12.76 2.89 15.55
C GLU A 15 12.54 2.23 14.16
N TYR A 16 12.52 3.02 13.07
CA TYR A 16 12.10 2.52 11.74
C TYR A 16 12.92 1.35 11.21
N LYS A 17 14.20 1.23 11.59
CA LYS A 17 15.05 0.10 11.19
C LYS A 17 14.51 -1.23 11.71
N LYS A 18 13.83 -1.21 12.85
CA LYS A 18 13.23 -2.39 13.46
C LYS A 18 11.83 -2.68 12.91
N TYR A 19 11.01 -1.65 12.73
CA TYR A 19 9.57 -1.84 12.43
C TYR A 19 9.21 -1.69 10.94
N TYR A 20 10.00 -0.96 10.15
CA TYR A 20 9.65 -0.61 8.77
C TYR A 20 10.72 -0.94 7.72
N LEU A 21 11.99 -1.07 8.12
CA LEU A 21 13.05 -1.44 7.19
C LEU A 21 12.97 -2.95 6.91
N VAL A 22 12.70 -3.29 5.65
CA VAL A 22 12.73 -4.66 5.16
C VAL A 22 13.95 -4.89 4.28
N ASP A 23 14.38 -6.15 4.18
CA ASP A 23 15.53 -6.55 3.38
C ASP A 23 15.43 -6.12 1.90
N LEU A 24 14.22 -6.16 1.32
CA LEU A 24 13.95 -5.68 -0.03
C LEU A 24 14.39 -4.22 -0.22
N PHE A 25 14.12 -3.35 0.75
CA PHE A 25 14.47 -1.92 0.66
C PHE A 25 15.99 -1.73 0.65
N ARG A 26 16.71 -2.49 1.48
CA ARG A 26 18.18 -2.46 1.50
C ARG A 26 18.75 -2.94 0.17
N ARG A 27 18.28 -4.09 -0.33
CA ARG A 27 18.78 -4.69 -1.57
C ARG A 27 18.46 -3.89 -2.82
N LYS A 28 17.32 -3.21 -2.85
CA LYS A 28 16.87 -2.43 -4.03
C LYS A 28 17.26 -0.96 -3.97
N GLY A 29 17.93 -0.49 -2.91
CA GLY A 29 18.39 0.90 -2.80
C GLY A 29 17.29 1.90 -2.47
N PHE A 30 16.23 1.47 -1.76
CA PHE A 30 15.21 2.42 -1.30
C PHE A 30 15.78 3.33 -0.22
N VAL A 31 15.53 4.62 -0.37
CA VAL A 31 15.86 5.64 0.63
C VAL A 31 14.62 6.07 1.39
N ARG A 32 14.76 6.24 2.71
CA ARG A 32 13.69 6.78 3.57
C ARG A 32 13.81 8.29 3.64
N LYS A 33 12.72 9.00 3.32
CA LYS A 33 12.67 10.47 3.31
C LYS A 33 11.49 10.97 4.14
N LYS A 34 11.60 12.18 4.67
CA LYS A 34 10.49 12.91 5.31
C LYS A 34 9.83 13.82 4.28
N CYS A 35 8.53 13.72 4.10
CA CYS A 35 7.80 14.59 3.18
C CYS A 35 7.82 16.03 3.70
N GLU A 36 8.20 16.98 2.84
CA GLU A 36 8.27 18.41 3.18
C GLU A 36 6.90 19.03 3.49
N ASN A 37 5.80 18.44 2.97
CA ASN A 37 4.44 18.98 3.15
C ASN A 37 3.74 18.41 4.39
N CYS A 38 3.60 17.08 4.50
CA CYS A 38 2.86 16.45 5.60
C CYS A 38 3.73 15.94 6.75
N GLY A 39 5.06 16.00 6.64
CA GLY A 39 5.99 15.52 7.67
C GLY A 39 6.06 14.00 7.85
N LYS A 40 5.25 13.21 7.14
CA LYS A 40 5.29 11.74 7.18
C LYS A 40 6.54 11.21 6.48
N TYR A 41 7.04 10.07 6.94
CA TYR A 41 8.14 9.38 6.28
C TYR A 41 7.62 8.44 5.19
N PHE A 42 8.34 8.37 4.07
CA PHE A 42 8.06 7.47 2.95
C PHE A 42 9.35 6.87 2.40
N TRP A 43 9.23 5.75 1.70
CA TRP A 43 10.35 5.10 1.01
C TRP A 43 10.25 5.36 -0.49
N THR A 44 11.37 5.62 -1.14
CA THR A 44 11.42 5.88 -2.57
C THR A 44 12.75 5.42 -3.17
N LEU A 45 12.74 5.08 -4.45
CA LEU A 45 13.96 4.88 -5.25
C LEU A 45 14.48 6.20 -5.85
N ASN A 46 13.67 7.26 -5.84
CA ASN A 46 14.07 8.56 -6.37
C ASN A 46 14.69 9.42 -5.26
N GLU A 47 16.02 9.50 -5.25
CA GLU A 47 16.77 10.27 -4.26
C GLU A 47 16.45 11.76 -4.25
N THR A 48 16.03 12.33 -5.39
CA THR A 48 15.68 13.76 -5.50
C THR A 48 14.27 14.08 -5.02
N ARG A 49 13.43 13.07 -4.78
CA ARG A 49 12.01 13.25 -4.44
C ARG A 49 11.81 13.88 -3.07
N LYS A 50 11.05 14.97 -2.98
CA LYS A 50 10.83 15.75 -1.74
C LYS A 50 9.47 15.51 -1.06
N LYS A 51 8.46 15.11 -1.84
CA LYS A 51 7.08 14.90 -1.37
C LYS A 51 6.63 13.45 -1.58
N CYS A 52 5.80 12.93 -0.66
CA CYS A 52 5.17 11.62 -0.83
C CYS A 52 4.06 11.66 -1.90
N ASP A 53 3.64 10.49 -2.38
CA ASP A 53 2.58 10.34 -3.39
C ASP A 53 1.16 10.46 -2.83
N ASP A 54 0.99 10.61 -1.51
CA ASP A 54 -0.32 10.74 -0.89
C ASP A 54 -0.94 12.12 -1.13
N GLN A 55 -2.26 12.18 -1.26
CA GLN A 55 -3.00 13.45 -1.22
C GLN A 55 -2.95 14.07 0.19
N PRO A 56 -2.85 15.41 0.32
CA PRO A 56 -2.81 16.43 -0.73
C PRO A 56 -1.38 16.76 -1.23
N CYS A 57 -0.37 15.94 -0.91
CA CYS A 57 1.04 16.26 -1.17
C CYS A 57 1.44 16.14 -2.64
N SER A 58 0.81 15.21 -3.38
CA SER A 58 1.01 15.03 -4.82
C SER A 58 -0.33 14.95 -5.55
N PRO A 59 -0.50 15.63 -6.69
CA PRO A 59 -1.68 15.48 -7.53
C PRO A 59 -1.63 14.16 -8.33
N TYR A 60 -2.75 13.78 -8.92
CA TYR A 60 -2.78 12.65 -9.86
C TYR A 60 -2.07 13.01 -11.17
N THR A 61 -1.05 12.23 -11.52
CA THR A 61 -0.27 12.41 -12.75
C THR A 61 -0.65 11.44 -13.86
N PHE A 62 -1.50 10.45 -13.56
CA PHE A 62 -1.82 9.35 -14.48
C PHE A 62 -2.98 9.64 -15.45
N ILE A 63 -3.72 10.75 -15.25
CA ILE A 63 -4.82 11.14 -16.13
C ILE A 63 -4.23 11.62 -17.46
N GLY A 64 -4.53 10.93 -18.55
CA GLY A 64 -3.93 11.18 -19.87
C GLY A 64 -2.50 10.63 -20.04
N ASN A 65 -1.90 10.08 -18.97
CA ASN A 65 -0.54 9.54 -18.98
C ASN A 65 -0.49 8.22 -18.17
N PRO A 66 -0.97 7.10 -18.74
CA PRO A 66 -1.10 5.85 -18.00
C PRO A 66 0.28 5.32 -17.53
N PRO A 67 0.42 4.89 -16.26
CA PRO A 67 1.70 4.44 -15.70
C PRO A 67 2.09 3.02 -16.13
N THR A 68 1.25 2.36 -16.92
CA THR A 68 1.44 0.99 -17.38
C THR A 68 1.27 0.92 -18.90
N GLU A 69 2.10 0.13 -19.57
CA GLU A 69 1.99 -0.09 -21.02
C GLU A 69 0.72 -0.84 -21.40
N LYS A 70 0.24 -1.73 -20.51
CA LYS A 70 -0.95 -2.55 -20.76
C LYS A 70 -2.21 -1.84 -20.27
N LYS A 71 -3.17 -1.67 -21.16
CA LYS A 71 -4.55 -1.30 -20.79
C LYS A 71 -5.27 -2.53 -20.23
N LEU A 72 -5.86 -2.38 -19.05
CA LEU A 72 -6.62 -3.43 -18.37
C LEU A 72 -8.02 -2.93 -18.06
N ASP A 73 -9.04 -3.70 -18.44
CA ASP A 73 -10.39 -3.53 -17.92
C ASP A 73 -10.52 -4.14 -16.51
N PHE A 74 -11.70 -4.01 -15.91
CA PHE A 74 -11.98 -4.54 -14.58
C PHE A 74 -11.68 -6.04 -14.45
N VAL A 75 -12.13 -6.86 -15.40
CA VAL A 75 -11.99 -8.32 -15.34
C VAL A 75 -10.54 -8.74 -15.54
N ASN A 76 -9.89 -8.17 -16.54
CA ASN A 76 -8.50 -8.45 -16.87
C ASN A 76 -7.53 -7.97 -15.77
N THR A 77 -7.90 -6.94 -15.00
CA THR A 77 -7.12 -6.47 -13.85
C THR A 77 -7.00 -7.56 -12.79
N TRP A 78 -8.13 -8.05 -12.24
CA TRP A 78 -8.08 -9.03 -11.16
C TRP A 78 -7.54 -10.39 -11.63
N LYS A 79 -7.84 -10.83 -12.87
CA LYS A 79 -7.25 -12.05 -13.44
C LYS A 79 -5.73 -11.95 -13.64
N THR A 80 -5.20 -10.76 -13.87
CA THR A 80 -3.74 -10.57 -13.99
C THR A 80 -3.07 -10.70 -12.62
N VAL A 81 -3.65 -10.11 -11.58
CA VAL A 81 -3.16 -10.26 -10.20
C VAL A 81 -3.28 -11.70 -9.72
N GLU A 82 -4.45 -12.34 -9.90
CA GLU A 82 -4.68 -13.75 -9.54
C GLU A 82 -3.65 -14.68 -10.18
N ARG A 83 -3.47 -14.60 -11.51
CA ARG A 83 -2.48 -15.44 -12.23
C ARG A 83 -1.06 -15.26 -11.68
N PHE A 84 -0.66 -14.04 -11.35
CA PHE A 84 0.66 -13.76 -10.78
C PHE A 84 0.90 -14.51 -9.46
N PHE A 85 -0.11 -14.52 -8.57
CA PHE A 85 -0.03 -15.18 -7.27
C PHE A 85 -0.20 -16.70 -7.36
N VAL A 86 -1.12 -17.19 -8.21
CA VAL A 86 -1.31 -18.63 -8.46
C VAL A 86 -0.06 -19.27 -9.04
N ALA A 87 0.61 -18.62 -9.99
CA ALA A 87 1.91 -19.07 -10.52
C ALA A 87 3.01 -19.15 -9.44
N ARG A 88 2.81 -18.47 -8.29
CA ARG A 88 3.68 -18.48 -7.11
C ARG A 88 3.09 -19.31 -5.97
N LYS A 89 2.29 -20.33 -6.30
CA LYS A 89 1.73 -21.33 -5.36
C LYS A 89 0.73 -20.76 -4.33
N HIS A 90 0.12 -19.61 -4.60
CA HIS A 90 -1.02 -19.14 -3.80
C HIS A 90 -2.31 -19.78 -4.32
N ALA A 91 -3.25 -20.09 -3.43
CA ALA A 91 -4.58 -20.57 -3.83
C ALA A 91 -5.46 -19.40 -4.28
N SER A 92 -6.20 -19.57 -5.38
CA SER A 92 -7.29 -18.66 -5.71
C SER A 92 -8.55 -19.07 -4.95
N ILE A 93 -9.13 -18.13 -4.22
CA ILE A 93 -10.34 -18.34 -3.41
C ILE A 93 -11.46 -17.46 -3.98
N LYS A 94 -12.66 -18.04 -4.12
CA LYS A 94 -13.83 -17.29 -4.57
C LYS A 94 -14.14 -16.18 -3.56
N ARG A 95 -14.56 -15.02 -4.07
CA ARG A 95 -14.97 -13.88 -3.23
C ARG A 95 -16.09 -14.29 -2.26
N TYR A 96 -16.00 -13.79 -1.04
CA TYR A 96 -17.09 -13.86 -0.07
C TYR A 96 -18.16 -12.80 -0.40
N PRO A 97 -19.39 -12.92 0.14
CA PRO A 97 -20.42 -11.92 -0.10
C PRO A 97 -20.06 -10.57 0.53
N VAL A 98 -20.72 -9.51 0.05
CA VAL A 98 -20.55 -8.17 0.61
C VAL A 98 -21.19 -8.03 1.99
N VAL A 99 -22.18 -8.87 2.30
CA VAL A 99 -22.78 -8.97 3.63
C VAL A 99 -21.92 -9.91 4.48
N SER A 100 -21.50 -9.44 5.64
CA SER A 100 -20.74 -10.23 6.59
C SER A 100 -21.67 -11.22 7.28
N ARG A 101 -21.61 -12.49 6.88
CA ARG A 101 -22.39 -13.59 7.47
C ARG A 101 -21.60 -14.37 8.53
N TRP A 102 -20.31 -14.10 8.66
CA TRP A 102 -19.37 -14.85 9.51
C TRP A 102 -18.89 -14.06 10.74
N ARG A 103 -19.12 -12.74 10.77
CA ARG A 103 -18.71 -11.87 11.87
C ARG A 103 -19.94 -11.17 12.46
N PRO A 104 -20.22 -11.32 13.78
CA PRO A 104 -21.38 -10.71 14.41
C PRO A 104 -21.21 -9.20 14.68
N ASP A 105 -19.97 -8.70 14.65
CA ASP A 105 -19.61 -7.30 14.92
C ASP A 105 -19.66 -6.40 13.67
N LEU A 106 -19.86 -6.98 12.47
CA LEU A 106 -19.89 -6.24 11.21
C LEU A 106 -21.08 -6.68 10.34
N PHE A 107 -21.80 -5.70 9.78
CA PHE A 107 -22.87 -5.96 8.80
C PHE A 107 -22.33 -6.26 7.40
N PHE A 108 -21.21 -5.63 7.00
CA PHE A 108 -20.65 -5.72 5.66
C PHE A 108 -19.14 -6.03 5.68
N THR A 109 -18.65 -6.64 4.61
CA THR A 109 -17.23 -6.89 4.38
C THR A 109 -16.51 -5.58 4.08
N VAL A 110 -15.74 -5.07 5.04
CA VAL A 110 -15.03 -3.78 4.93
C VAL A 110 -13.60 -3.91 4.40
N ALA A 111 -13.01 -5.10 4.47
CA ALA A 111 -11.64 -5.39 4.04
C ALA A 111 -11.49 -6.87 3.69
N SER A 112 -10.37 -7.22 3.04
CA SER A 112 -10.08 -8.59 2.59
C SER A 112 -9.44 -9.50 3.65
N ILE A 113 -9.15 -8.99 4.85
CA ILE A 113 -8.41 -9.70 5.92
C ILE A 113 -9.33 -10.57 6.77
#